data_AF-A0A0H3K518-F1
#
_entry.id   AF-A0A0H3K518-F1
#
_cell.length_a   1.000
_cell.length_b   1.000
_cell.length_c   1.000
_cell.angle_alpha   90.00
_cell.angle_beta   90.00
_cell.angle_gamma   90.00
#
_symmetry.space_group_name_H-M   'P 1'
#
loop_
_entity.id
_entity.type
_entity.pdbx_description
1 polymer ?
#
loop_
_entity_poly.entity_id
_entity_poly.type
_entity_poly.pdbx_seq_one_letter_code
_entity_poly.pdbx_strand_id
1 'polypeptide(L)'
;MANNNQLQIDSLVAAIRREATQLTDHEEAFCTTIVSSQQQSLTEIDRSINAAIQAVEDLVKPRLSARPSPRNFFKKLCTKVGLTILDRLERRRCKAELTLLETIQYLRASQQQLRAEFNDFQSVTDQALVRQFNHLQRQIDRTSGCVNLNPDLEKLLEAFYCQFESEYRGSSESVRHRLRPYHDRLLNSDYPLEIVDLGCGRGEWLSLVNQLGHKAKGIDCNPEFVNLCKQQNLAVELGDAIVWLHSQADNSLDVISAFHVIEHLSFTTLADWLQQIYRVLKPQGWLLLETPNISQFHVGLVDFYRDPTHIHKVHPQTIKTLLQCLRFTDIEIGYVDANGDKVQWLPTEEVTLRDPGQYGALPADMGIIARKRIGL
;
A
#
# COMPACT_ATOMS: atom_id res chain seq x y z
N MET A 1 -13.51 -31.14 40.84
CA MET A 1 -13.66 -29.71 40.50
C MET A 1 -13.17 -29.36 39.10
N ALA A 2 -12.09 -29.98 38.58
CA ALA A 2 -11.60 -29.72 37.21
C ALA A 2 -12.56 -30.16 36.07
N ASN A 3 -13.26 -31.30 36.20
CA ASN A 3 -14.14 -31.82 35.14
C ASN A 3 -15.43 -31.00 34.94
N ASN A 4 -15.90 -30.28 35.96
CA ASN A 4 -17.14 -29.50 35.88
C ASN A 4 -16.92 -28.14 35.19
N ASN A 5 -15.70 -27.59 35.30
CA ASN A 5 -15.32 -26.36 34.64
C ASN A 5 -15.07 -26.56 33.14
N GLN A 6 -14.49 -27.70 32.73
CA GLN A 6 -14.24 -27.98 31.31
C GLN A 6 -15.55 -28.17 30.52
N LEU A 7 -16.51 -28.93 31.08
CA LEU A 7 -17.84 -29.12 30.49
C LEU A 7 -18.68 -27.83 30.44
N GLN A 8 -18.50 -26.92 31.39
CA GLN A 8 -19.14 -25.60 31.36
C GLN A 8 -18.50 -24.67 30.32
N ILE A 9 -17.19 -24.73 30.13
CA ILE A 9 -16.46 -23.94 29.12
C ILE A 9 -16.81 -24.42 27.71
N ASP A 10 -16.84 -25.74 27.46
CA ASP A 10 -17.13 -26.30 26.14
C ASP A 10 -18.60 -26.05 25.72
N SER A 11 -19.53 -26.09 26.68
CA SER A 11 -20.94 -25.71 26.48
C SER A 11 -21.11 -24.23 26.14
N LEU A 12 -20.37 -23.35 26.83
CA LEU A 12 -20.41 -21.91 26.59
C LEU A 12 -19.78 -21.53 25.24
N VAL A 13 -18.66 -22.17 24.87
CA VAL A 13 -17.98 -21.98 23.57
C VAL A 13 -18.86 -22.47 22.41
N ALA A 14 -19.58 -23.57 22.58
CA ALA A 14 -20.51 -24.07 21.56
C ALA A 14 -21.76 -23.18 21.39
N ALA A 15 -22.27 -22.60 22.48
CA ALA A 15 -23.37 -21.64 22.44
C ALA A 15 -22.97 -20.31 21.78
N ILE A 16 -21.81 -19.76 22.16
CA ILE A 16 -21.26 -18.51 21.58
C ILE A 16 -20.94 -18.69 20.10
N ARG A 17 -20.39 -19.84 19.67
CA ARG A 17 -20.16 -20.11 18.25
C ARG A 17 -21.46 -20.16 17.45
N ARG A 18 -22.54 -20.76 17.96
CA ARG A 18 -23.83 -20.80 17.24
C ARG A 18 -24.49 -19.43 17.14
N GLU A 19 -24.48 -18.63 18.20
CA GLU A 19 -25.01 -17.26 18.17
C GLU A 19 -24.16 -16.35 17.27
N ALA A 20 -22.83 -16.46 17.33
CA ALA A 20 -21.94 -15.67 16.49
C ALA A 20 -22.11 -15.97 15.00
N THR A 21 -22.23 -17.24 14.59
CA THR A 21 -22.47 -17.63 13.18
C THR A 21 -23.87 -17.21 12.71
N GLN A 22 -24.89 -17.31 13.57
CA GLN A 22 -26.24 -16.84 13.21
C GLN A 22 -26.35 -15.31 13.11
N LEU A 23 -25.56 -14.56 13.88
CA LEU A 23 -25.51 -13.09 13.81
C LEU A 23 -24.66 -12.61 12.63
N THR A 24 -23.49 -13.22 12.36
CA THR A 24 -22.62 -12.81 11.24
C THR A 24 -23.25 -13.08 9.87
N ASP A 25 -23.84 -14.26 9.64
CA ASP A 25 -24.43 -14.58 8.33
C ASP A 25 -25.70 -13.75 8.03
N HIS A 26 -26.48 -13.39 9.07
CA HIS A 26 -27.66 -12.54 8.89
C HIS A 26 -27.32 -11.05 8.82
N GLU A 27 -26.34 -10.55 9.58
CA GLU A 27 -25.98 -9.13 9.59
C GLU A 27 -25.12 -8.74 8.40
N GLU A 28 -24.20 -9.59 7.93
CA GLU A 28 -23.35 -9.29 6.77
C GLU A 28 -24.16 -9.32 5.47
N ALA A 29 -25.08 -10.28 5.32
CA ALA A 29 -26.01 -10.32 4.19
C ALA A 29 -27.01 -9.16 4.23
N PHE A 30 -27.55 -8.80 5.42
CA PHE A 30 -28.51 -7.70 5.57
C PHE A 30 -27.87 -6.33 5.37
N CYS A 31 -26.69 -6.07 5.94
CA CYS A 31 -25.96 -4.82 5.78
C CYS A 31 -25.42 -4.66 4.35
N THR A 32 -24.85 -5.70 3.74
CA THR A 32 -24.36 -5.60 2.35
C THR A 32 -25.51 -5.39 1.37
N THR A 33 -26.65 -6.05 1.59
CA THR A 33 -27.85 -5.89 0.74
C THR A 33 -28.51 -4.51 0.95
N ILE A 34 -28.58 -3.99 2.18
CA ILE A 34 -29.13 -2.65 2.44
C ILE A 34 -28.20 -1.55 1.95
N VAL A 35 -26.89 -1.64 2.19
CA VAL A 35 -25.92 -0.63 1.74
C VAL A 35 -25.83 -0.63 0.21
N SER A 36 -25.73 -1.78 -0.44
CA SER A 36 -25.70 -1.85 -1.90
C SER A 36 -27.03 -1.40 -2.53
N SER A 37 -28.18 -1.81 -1.98
CA SER A 37 -29.49 -1.40 -2.49
C SER A 37 -29.76 0.09 -2.26
N GLN A 38 -29.35 0.67 -1.13
CA GLN A 38 -29.49 2.10 -0.86
C GLN A 38 -28.50 2.94 -1.67
N GLN A 39 -27.26 2.47 -1.87
CA GLN A 39 -26.26 3.16 -2.69
C GLN A 39 -26.62 3.11 -4.18
N GLN A 40 -27.17 1.99 -4.66
CA GLN A 40 -27.70 1.88 -6.02
C GLN A 40 -28.94 2.78 -6.21
N SER A 41 -29.85 2.80 -5.22
CA SER A 41 -31.02 3.69 -5.23
C SER A 41 -30.62 5.17 -5.20
N LEU A 42 -29.64 5.55 -4.38
CA LEU A 42 -29.08 6.92 -4.33
C LEU A 42 -28.40 7.29 -5.65
N THR A 43 -27.67 6.37 -6.27
CA THR A 43 -27.02 6.60 -7.57
C THR A 43 -28.05 6.79 -8.69
N GLU A 44 -29.16 6.04 -8.67
CA GLU A 44 -30.26 6.19 -9.62
C GLU A 44 -31.08 7.46 -9.41
N ILE A 45 -31.34 7.83 -8.14
CA ILE A 45 -31.96 9.10 -7.76
C ILE A 45 -31.06 10.25 -8.20
N ASP A 46 -29.74 10.18 -7.95
CA ASP A 46 -28.78 11.19 -8.39
C ASP A 46 -28.72 11.31 -9.90
N ARG A 47 -28.73 10.19 -10.63
CA ARG A 47 -28.77 10.20 -12.09
C ARG A 47 -30.06 10.85 -12.61
N SER A 48 -31.19 10.55 -11.97
CA SER A 48 -32.51 11.09 -12.35
C SER A 48 -32.62 12.58 -12.03
N ILE A 49 -32.13 13.02 -10.86
CA ILE A 49 -32.11 14.43 -10.45
C ILE A 49 -31.15 15.22 -11.36
N ASN A 50 -29.96 14.71 -11.63
CA ASN A 50 -29.01 15.39 -12.53
C ASN A 50 -29.53 15.46 -13.97
N ALA A 51 -30.19 14.41 -14.46
CA ALA A 51 -30.85 14.44 -15.77
C ALA A 51 -32.00 15.45 -15.82
N ALA A 52 -32.80 15.56 -14.75
CA ALA A 52 -33.86 16.56 -14.66
C ALA A 52 -33.30 17.99 -14.60
N ILE A 53 -32.24 18.22 -13.81
CA ILE A 53 -31.54 19.50 -13.75
C ILE A 53 -30.96 19.85 -15.12
N GLN A 54 -30.30 18.91 -15.80
CA GLN A 54 -29.73 19.13 -17.12
C GLN A 54 -30.81 19.44 -18.16
N ALA A 55 -31.92 18.71 -18.15
CA ALA A 55 -33.05 18.95 -19.06
C ALA A 55 -33.67 20.34 -18.85
N VAL A 56 -33.76 20.80 -17.59
CA VAL A 56 -34.22 22.16 -17.28
C VAL A 56 -33.19 23.20 -17.72
N GLU A 57 -31.89 22.97 -17.49
CA GLU A 57 -30.83 23.85 -17.97
C GLU A 57 -30.80 23.95 -19.49
N ASP A 58 -30.97 22.85 -20.22
CA ASP A 58 -31.02 22.80 -21.68
C ASP A 58 -32.26 23.51 -22.23
N LEU A 59 -33.37 23.51 -21.49
CA LEU A 59 -34.57 24.27 -21.84
C LEU A 59 -34.38 25.78 -21.66
N VAL A 60 -33.58 26.18 -20.66
CA VAL A 60 -33.45 27.57 -20.19
C VAL A 60 -32.24 28.29 -20.83
N LYS A 61 -31.07 27.64 -20.92
CA LYS A 61 -29.81 28.24 -21.45
C LYS A 61 -29.94 28.82 -22.86
N PRO A 62 -30.54 28.13 -23.86
CA PRO A 62 -30.71 28.67 -25.21
C PRO A 62 -31.65 29.88 -25.25
N ARG A 63 -32.63 29.94 -24.32
CA ARG A 63 -33.61 31.04 -24.25
C ARG A 63 -33.03 32.29 -23.56
N LEU A 64 -32.08 32.11 -22.66
CA LEU A 64 -31.30 33.20 -22.06
C LEU A 64 -30.23 33.74 -23.03
N SER A 65 -29.60 32.88 -23.84
CA SER A 65 -28.58 33.27 -24.82
C SER A 65 -29.16 33.82 -26.12
N ALA A 66 -30.38 33.42 -26.52
CA ALA A 66 -31.14 34.00 -27.63
C ALA A 66 -31.75 35.37 -27.28
N ARG A 67 -30.97 36.28 -26.69
CA ARG A 67 -31.25 37.72 -26.72
C ARG A 67 -30.65 38.33 -28.00
N PRO A 68 -31.35 38.36 -29.15
CA PRO A 68 -31.13 39.43 -30.10
C PRO A 68 -31.98 40.62 -29.65
N SER A 69 -31.33 41.74 -29.36
CA SER A 69 -31.94 43.04 -29.65
C SER A 69 -32.34 43.02 -31.14
N PRO A 70 -33.64 43.17 -31.44
CA PRO A 70 -34.05 44.44 -32.01
C PRO A 70 -35.37 44.91 -31.39
N ARG A 71 -35.29 45.97 -30.58
CA ARG A 71 -36.42 46.80 -30.10
C ARG A 71 -37.42 47.24 -31.18
N ASN A 72 -37.17 46.98 -32.47
CA ASN A 72 -37.91 47.53 -33.60
C ASN A 72 -38.81 46.55 -34.37
N PHE A 73 -38.63 45.22 -34.29
CA PHE A 73 -39.48 44.28 -35.05
C PHE A 73 -40.73 43.87 -34.26
N PHE A 74 -40.55 43.46 -33.00
CA PHE A 74 -41.66 43.06 -32.12
C PHE A 74 -42.55 44.26 -31.70
N LYS A 75 -41.96 45.46 -31.56
CA LYS A 75 -42.70 46.68 -31.20
C LYS A 75 -43.67 47.13 -32.30
N LYS A 76 -43.36 46.83 -33.57
CA LYS A 76 -44.23 47.07 -34.74
C LYS A 76 -45.37 46.04 -34.84
N LEU A 77 -45.14 44.80 -34.42
CA LEU A 77 -46.19 43.77 -34.40
C LEU A 77 -47.17 43.99 -33.22
N CYS A 78 -46.67 44.47 -32.09
CA CYS A 78 -47.46 44.72 -30.88
C CYS A 78 -48.24 46.05 -30.87
N THR A 79 -48.12 46.90 -31.90
CA THR A 79 -48.85 48.19 -31.95
C THR A 79 -50.36 48.03 -32.15
N LYS A 80 -50.88 46.80 -32.29
CA LYS A 80 -52.32 46.58 -32.57
C LYS A 80 -53.10 45.79 -31.52
N VAL A 81 -52.48 45.06 -30.56
CA VAL A 81 -53.25 44.29 -29.54
C VAL A 81 -52.49 44.08 -28.19
N GLY A 82 -52.24 45.12 -27.39
CA GLY A 82 -52.01 44.94 -25.94
C GLY A 82 -50.55 44.84 -25.46
N LEU A 83 -49.83 45.96 -25.54
CA LEU A 83 -48.45 46.11 -25.03
C LEU A 83 -48.27 45.86 -23.53
N THR A 84 -49.27 46.17 -22.69
CA THR A 84 -49.13 46.06 -21.22
C THR A 84 -49.29 44.64 -20.70
N ILE A 85 -50.07 43.80 -21.39
CA ILE A 85 -50.32 42.41 -20.99
C ILE A 85 -49.10 41.55 -21.36
N LEU A 86 -48.57 41.72 -22.58
CA LEU A 86 -47.36 41.01 -23.03
C LEU A 86 -46.12 41.36 -22.19
N ASP A 87 -45.89 42.64 -21.88
CA ASP A 87 -44.77 43.05 -21.01
C ASP A 87 -44.91 42.50 -19.58
N ARG A 88 -46.14 42.45 -19.03
CA ARG A 88 -46.40 41.79 -17.73
C ARG A 88 -46.15 40.28 -17.77
N LEU A 89 -46.55 39.61 -18.85
CA LEU A 89 -46.33 38.17 -19.02
C LEU A 89 -44.85 37.84 -19.18
N GLU A 90 -44.08 38.65 -19.94
CA GLU A 90 -42.63 38.48 -20.06
C GLU A 90 -41.90 38.71 -18.73
N ARG A 91 -42.27 39.74 -17.97
CA ARG A 91 -41.70 39.97 -16.62
C ARG A 91 -42.05 38.84 -15.66
N ARG A 92 -43.28 38.31 -15.70
CA ARG A 92 -43.70 37.14 -14.90
C ARG A 92 -42.93 35.88 -15.29
N ARG A 93 -42.72 35.65 -16.60
CA ARG A 93 -41.91 34.55 -17.10
C ARG A 93 -40.45 34.65 -16.63
N CYS A 94 -39.82 35.81 -16.81
CA CYS A 94 -38.43 36.02 -16.41
C CYS A 94 -38.24 35.88 -14.89
N LYS A 95 -39.21 36.35 -14.09
CA LYS A 95 -39.22 36.14 -12.64
C LYS A 95 -39.35 34.66 -12.27
N ALA A 96 -40.22 33.90 -12.95
CA ALA A 96 -40.36 32.47 -12.73
C ALA A 96 -39.09 31.69 -13.12
N GLU A 97 -38.43 32.07 -14.21
CA GLU A 97 -37.15 31.47 -14.66
C GLU A 97 -36.01 31.75 -13.66
N LEU A 98 -35.94 32.95 -13.10
CA LEU A 98 -34.98 33.29 -12.04
C LEU A 98 -35.23 32.48 -10.76
N THR A 99 -36.47 32.41 -10.29
CA THR A 99 -36.83 31.59 -9.12
C THR A 99 -36.53 30.11 -9.34
N LEU A 100 -36.71 29.60 -10.56
CA LEU A 100 -36.37 28.23 -10.91
C LEU A 100 -34.85 27.98 -10.83
N LEU A 101 -34.03 28.92 -11.32
CA LEU A 101 -32.57 28.83 -11.22
C LEU A 101 -32.07 28.88 -9.77
N GLU A 102 -32.65 29.75 -8.94
CA GLU A 102 -32.35 29.82 -7.50
C GLU A 102 -32.72 28.51 -6.80
N THR A 103 -33.86 27.92 -7.14
CA THR A 103 -34.29 26.62 -6.59
C THR A 103 -33.35 25.49 -7.00
N ILE A 104 -32.86 25.49 -8.25
CA ILE A 104 -31.87 24.50 -8.74
C ILE A 104 -30.55 24.65 -7.97
N GLN A 105 -30.08 25.88 -7.74
CA GLN A 105 -28.87 26.13 -6.97
C GLN A 105 -29.00 25.67 -5.52
N TYR A 106 -30.15 25.92 -4.89
CA TYR A 106 -30.46 25.44 -3.54
C TYR A 106 -30.45 23.91 -3.46
N LEU A 107 -31.13 23.23 -4.41
CA LEU A 107 -31.18 21.77 -4.45
C LEU A 107 -29.78 21.15 -4.65
N ARG A 108 -28.92 21.76 -5.47
CA ARG A 108 -27.51 21.34 -5.61
C ARG A 108 -26.74 21.43 -4.30
N ALA A 109 -26.89 22.53 -3.57
CA ALA A 109 -26.22 22.73 -2.29
C ALA A 109 -26.69 21.72 -1.23
N SER A 110 -28.00 21.49 -1.11
CA SER A 110 -28.56 20.49 -0.18
C SER A 110 -28.14 19.07 -0.52
N GLN A 111 -28.07 18.71 -1.81
CA GLN A 111 -27.59 17.41 -2.27
C GLN A 111 -26.10 17.20 -1.92
N GLN A 112 -25.27 18.23 -2.07
CA GLN A 112 -23.85 18.17 -1.72
C GLN A 112 -23.64 18.03 -0.20
N GLN A 113 -24.47 18.68 0.61
CA GLN A 113 -24.42 18.58 2.07
C GLN A 113 -24.82 17.19 2.56
N LEU A 114 -25.93 16.63 2.07
CA LEU A 114 -26.37 15.27 2.40
C LEU A 114 -25.30 14.22 2.03
N ARG A 115 -24.59 14.42 0.92
CA ARG A 115 -23.45 13.57 0.55
C ARG A 115 -22.27 13.68 1.52
N ALA A 116 -21.95 14.87 1.99
CA ALA A 116 -20.89 15.07 2.97
C ALA A 116 -21.22 14.40 4.31
N GLU A 117 -22.46 14.58 4.79
CA GLU A 117 -22.95 13.94 6.01
C GLU A 117 -22.97 12.40 5.90
N PHE A 118 -23.34 11.86 4.73
CA PHE A 118 -23.29 10.42 4.48
C PHE A 118 -21.86 9.87 4.44
N ASN A 119 -20.94 10.56 3.77
CA ASN A 119 -19.53 10.17 3.72
C ASN A 119 -18.87 10.25 5.12
N ASP A 120 -19.20 11.26 5.92
CA ASP A 120 -18.74 11.38 7.30
C ASP A 120 -19.27 10.23 8.16
N PHE A 121 -20.56 9.90 8.03
CA PHE A 121 -21.18 8.75 8.69
C PHE A 121 -20.50 7.43 8.31
N GLN A 122 -20.23 7.23 7.01
CA GLN A 122 -19.51 6.06 6.49
C GLN A 122 -18.07 5.99 7.01
N SER A 123 -17.38 7.12 7.14
CA SER A 123 -16.02 7.19 7.70
C SER A 123 -15.95 6.84 9.19
N VAL A 124 -16.98 7.19 9.96
CA VAL A 124 -17.08 6.87 11.39
C VAL A 124 -17.40 5.39 11.60
N THR A 125 -18.27 4.81 10.76
CA THR A 125 -18.55 3.36 10.79
C THR A 125 -17.35 2.54 10.33
N ASP A 126 -16.67 2.93 9.25
CA ASP A 126 -15.48 2.23 8.76
C ASP A 126 -14.33 2.32 9.75
N GLN A 127 -14.11 3.46 10.41
CA GLN A 127 -13.04 3.57 11.42
C GLN A 127 -13.36 2.83 12.71
N ALA A 128 -14.62 2.76 13.14
CA ALA A 128 -15.00 2.02 14.34
C ALA A 128 -14.95 0.51 14.09
N LEU A 129 -15.46 0.03 12.95
CA LEU A 129 -15.40 -1.37 12.54
C LEU A 129 -13.97 -1.79 12.21
N VAL A 130 -13.17 -1.00 11.49
CA VAL A 130 -11.77 -1.34 11.23
C VAL A 130 -10.93 -1.30 12.51
N ARG A 131 -11.23 -0.43 13.48
CA ARG A 131 -10.54 -0.47 14.79
C ARG A 131 -10.97 -1.65 15.63
N GLN A 132 -12.26 -2.01 15.65
CA GLN A 132 -12.75 -3.18 16.36
C GLN A 132 -12.28 -4.47 15.68
N PHE A 133 -12.33 -4.55 14.35
CA PHE A 133 -11.81 -5.64 13.55
C PHE A 133 -10.30 -5.75 13.69
N ASN A 134 -9.53 -4.66 13.69
CA ASN A 134 -8.09 -4.72 13.97
C ASN A 134 -7.79 -5.04 15.43
N HIS A 135 -8.65 -4.67 16.37
CA HIS A 135 -8.50 -5.07 17.77
C HIS A 135 -8.81 -6.55 17.96
N LEU A 136 -9.84 -7.06 17.28
CA LEU A 136 -10.26 -8.45 17.27
C LEU A 136 -9.28 -9.31 16.46
N GLN A 137 -8.76 -8.82 15.33
CA GLN A 137 -7.69 -9.42 14.54
C GLN A 137 -6.41 -9.44 15.34
N ARG A 138 -6.03 -8.37 16.06
CA ARG A 138 -4.88 -8.43 16.99
C ARG A 138 -5.12 -9.39 18.16
N GLN A 139 -6.36 -9.55 18.62
CA GLN A 139 -6.69 -10.56 19.63
C GLN A 139 -6.67 -11.97 19.04
N ILE A 140 -7.16 -12.17 17.81
CA ILE A 140 -7.10 -13.41 17.04
C ILE A 140 -5.64 -13.71 16.71
N ASP A 141 -4.82 -12.81 16.17
CA ASP A 141 -3.38 -12.98 15.95
C ASP A 141 -2.63 -13.25 17.26
N ARG A 142 -3.07 -12.70 18.41
CA ARG A 142 -2.56 -13.08 19.74
C ARG A 142 -3.03 -14.47 20.20
N THR A 143 -4.13 -14.99 19.66
CA THR A 143 -4.72 -16.30 20.00
C THR A 143 -4.44 -17.38 18.92
N SER A 144 -4.08 -16.97 17.71
CA SER A 144 -3.78 -17.72 16.49
C SER A 144 -2.28 -17.69 16.18
N GLY A 145 -1.52 -16.79 16.82
CA GLY A 145 -0.08 -16.88 17.01
C GLY A 145 0.28 -17.97 18.02
N CYS A 146 -0.19 -19.19 17.77
CA CYS A 146 0.37 -20.42 18.31
C CYS A 146 -0.32 -21.61 17.62
N VAL A 147 0.01 -21.85 16.36
CA VAL A 147 0.42 -23.23 16.10
C VAL A 147 1.72 -23.35 16.91
N ASN A 148 1.65 -23.88 18.13
CA ASN A 148 2.84 -24.30 18.84
C ASN A 148 3.43 -25.40 17.96
N LEU A 149 4.27 -25.00 17.01
CA LEU A 149 5.09 -25.93 16.27
C LEU A 149 5.84 -26.73 17.32
N ASN A 150 5.89 -28.05 17.14
CA ASN A 150 6.76 -28.85 17.97
C ASN A 150 8.17 -28.22 17.89
N PRO A 151 8.84 -27.91 19.02
CA PRO A 151 10.17 -27.31 19.01
C PRO A 151 11.17 -28.06 18.11
N ASP A 152 11.02 -29.39 18.00
CA ASP A 152 11.85 -30.20 17.10
C ASP A 152 11.59 -29.87 15.61
N LEU A 153 10.33 -29.60 15.25
CA LEU A 153 9.93 -29.20 13.90
C LEU A 153 10.37 -27.76 13.60
N GLU A 154 10.25 -26.85 14.55
CA GLU A 154 10.75 -25.47 14.42
C GLU A 154 12.25 -25.47 14.14
N LYS A 155 13.02 -26.18 14.96
CA LYS A 155 14.47 -26.34 14.77
C LYS A 155 14.82 -27.01 13.44
N LEU A 156 14.04 -28.01 13.02
CA LEU A 156 14.21 -28.64 11.71
C LEU A 156 13.98 -27.64 10.57
N LEU A 157 12.96 -26.80 10.66
CA LEU A 157 12.63 -25.79 9.65
C LEU A 157 13.68 -24.67 9.61
N GLU A 158 14.19 -24.22 10.75
CA GLU A 158 15.29 -23.25 10.84
C GLU A 158 16.55 -23.76 10.13
N ALA A 159 16.94 -25.01 10.42
CA ALA A 159 18.09 -25.67 9.79
C ALA A 159 17.86 -25.93 8.30
N PHE A 160 16.66 -26.39 7.93
CA PHE A 160 16.26 -26.59 6.55
C PHE A 160 16.38 -25.29 5.76
N TYR A 161 15.85 -24.18 6.28
CA TYR A 161 15.85 -22.90 5.59
C TYR A 161 17.28 -22.36 5.41
N CYS A 162 18.12 -22.49 6.43
CA CYS A 162 19.54 -22.13 6.33
C CYS A 162 20.27 -22.93 5.23
N GLN A 163 20.01 -24.24 5.15
CA GLN A 163 20.56 -25.09 4.09
C GLN A 163 19.99 -24.75 2.71
N PHE A 164 18.68 -24.57 2.61
CA PHE A 164 17.97 -24.25 1.38
C PHE A 164 18.46 -22.92 0.80
N GLU A 165 18.53 -21.86 1.60
CA GLU A 165 19.10 -20.59 1.16
C GLU A 165 20.55 -20.77 0.72
N SER A 166 21.32 -21.59 1.44
CA SER A 166 22.71 -21.83 1.10
C SER A 166 22.91 -22.48 -0.27
N GLU A 167 22.00 -23.36 -0.66
CA GLU A 167 22.02 -24.06 -1.93
C GLU A 167 21.50 -23.19 -3.09
N TYR A 168 20.35 -22.54 -2.92
CA TYR A 168 19.64 -21.87 -4.01
C TYR A 168 19.99 -20.39 -4.20
N ARG A 169 20.51 -19.70 -3.16
CA ARG A 169 20.99 -18.32 -3.28
C ARG A 169 22.35 -18.23 -3.96
N GLY A 170 23.09 -19.35 -4.00
CA GLY A 170 24.43 -19.46 -4.57
C GLY A 170 25.55 -19.19 -3.58
N SER A 171 26.79 -19.25 -4.06
CA SER A 171 27.98 -19.07 -3.23
C SER A 171 28.06 -17.66 -2.64
N SER A 172 28.66 -17.50 -1.46
CA SER A 172 28.84 -16.19 -0.84
C SER A 172 29.63 -15.21 -1.71
N GLU A 173 30.54 -15.70 -2.57
CA GLU A 173 31.22 -14.86 -3.55
C GLU A 173 30.26 -14.33 -4.62
N SER A 174 29.40 -15.20 -5.16
CA SER A 174 28.37 -14.80 -6.11
C SER A 174 27.40 -13.80 -5.50
N VAL A 175 26.94 -14.02 -4.26
CA VAL A 175 26.05 -13.08 -3.57
C VAL A 175 26.74 -11.73 -3.35
N ARG A 176 27.97 -11.71 -2.82
CA ARG A 176 28.73 -10.46 -2.66
C ARG A 176 28.93 -9.74 -3.98
N HIS A 177 29.12 -10.48 -5.07
CA HIS A 177 29.20 -9.89 -6.41
C HIS A 177 27.91 -9.13 -6.73
N ARG A 178 26.73 -9.76 -6.57
CA ARG A 178 25.42 -9.13 -6.82
C ARG A 178 25.15 -7.90 -5.96
N LEU A 179 25.67 -7.87 -4.74
CA LEU A 179 25.49 -6.75 -3.81
C LEU A 179 26.39 -5.53 -4.10
N ARG A 180 27.32 -5.61 -5.06
CA ARG A 180 28.24 -4.52 -5.39
C ARG A 180 27.58 -3.18 -5.74
N PRO A 181 26.47 -3.10 -6.50
CA PRO A 181 25.84 -1.82 -6.83
C PRO A 181 25.41 -1.02 -5.60
N TYR A 182 25.00 -1.69 -4.52
CA TYR A 182 24.63 -1.05 -3.26
C TYR A 182 25.86 -0.62 -2.48
N HIS A 183 26.89 -1.48 -2.43
CA HIS A 183 28.19 -1.16 -1.84
C HIS A 183 28.81 0.08 -2.47
N ASP A 184 28.73 0.23 -3.80
CA ASP A 184 29.32 1.35 -4.53
C ASP A 184 28.68 2.69 -4.17
N ARG A 185 27.42 2.70 -3.70
CA ARG A 185 26.75 3.91 -3.20
C ARG A 185 27.35 4.42 -1.89
N LEU A 186 28.05 3.57 -1.15
CA LEU A 186 28.60 3.89 0.17
C LEU A 186 30.08 4.32 0.12
N LEU A 187 30.77 4.11 -1.00
CA LEU A 187 32.21 4.36 -1.18
C LEU A 187 32.66 5.80 -0.88
N ASN A 188 31.78 6.78 -1.09
CA ASN A 188 32.13 8.21 -0.99
C ASN A 188 31.81 8.82 0.38
N SER A 189 31.62 8.01 1.42
CA SER A 189 31.41 8.54 2.77
C SER A 189 32.72 8.95 3.43
N ASP A 190 32.81 10.19 3.89
CA ASP A 190 33.98 10.72 4.63
C ASP A 190 34.13 10.12 6.03
N TYR A 191 33.10 9.42 6.52
CA TYR A 191 33.07 8.81 7.85
C TYR A 191 32.42 7.42 7.83
N PRO A 192 32.75 6.53 8.80
CA PRO A 192 32.08 5.26 8.97
C PRO A 192 30.57 5.44 9.20
N LEU A 193 29.75 4.86 8.32
CA LEU A 193 28.30 4.87 8.44
C LEU A 193 27.83 3.84 9.47
N GLU A 194 26.75 4.14 10.20
CA GLU A 194 26.02 3.18 11.03
C GLU A 194 24.96 2.48 10.16
N ILE A 195 25.24 1.21 9.82
CA ILE A 195 24.48 0.40 8.87
C ILE A 195 23.77 -0.73 9.62
N VAL A 196 22.49 -0.94 9.31
CA VAL A 196 21.75 -2.12 9.80
C VAL A 196 21.17 -2.90 8.63
N ASP A 197 21.39 -4.21 8.65
CA ASP A 197 20.81 -5.15 7.71
C ASP A 197 19.72 -5.96 8.39
N LEU A 198 18.48 -5.78 7.94
CA LEU A 198 17.31 -6.46 8.48
C LEU A 198 17.05 -7.72 7.65
N GLY A 199 17.08 -8.90 8.27
CA GLY A 199 17.11 -10.19 7.58
C GLY A 199 18.49 -10.46 6.98
N CYS A 200 19.54 -10.39 7.79
CA CYS A 200 20.92 -10.45 7.28
C CYS A 200 21.35 -11.82 6.75
N GLY A 201 20.61 -12.89 7.03
CA GLY A 201 20.87 -14.24 6.55
C GLY A 201 22.30 -14.69 6.84
N ARG A 202 23.02 -15.14 5.81
CA ARG A 202 24.41 -15.62 5.94
C ARG A 202 25.46 -14.52 6.13
N GLY A 203 25.06 -13.23 6.12
CA GLY A 203 25.92 -12.11 6.49
C GLY A 203 26.84 -11.58 5.39
N GLU A 204 26.62 -11.92 4.11
CA GLU A 204 27.47 -11.47 3.02
C GLU A 204 27.52 -9.94 2.89
N TRP A 205 26.39 -9.27 3.07
CA TRP A 205 26.33 -7.82 3.03
C TRP A 205 27.14 -7.19 4.16
N LEU A 206 26.95 -7.68 5.40
CA LEU A 206 27.71 -7.21 6.58
C LEU A 206 29.22 -7.36 6.37
N SER A 207 29.65 -8.50 5.82
CA SER A 207 31.05 -8.74 5.49
C SER A 207 31.57 -7.72 4.47
N LEU A 208 30.78 -7.44 3.43
CA LEU A 208 31.15 -6.50 2.36
C LEU A 208 31.28 -5.06 2.87
N VAL A 209 30.33 -4.58 3.68
CA VAL A 209 30.38 -3.19 4.19
C VAL A 209 31.39 -3.00 5.33
N ASN A 210 31.69 -4.04 6.11
CA ASN A 210 32.77 -4.00 7.09
C ASN A 210 34.14 -3.87 6.41
N GLN A 211 34.33 -4.48 5.23
CA GLN A 211 35.55 -4.30 4.42
C GLN A 211 35.72 -2.86 3.92
N LEU A 212 34.62 -2.10 3.79
CA LEU A 212 34.65 -0.67 3.50
C LEU A 212 34.93 0.22 4.72
N GLY A 213 35.07 -0.37 5.91
CA GLY A 213 35.30 0.38 7.15
C GLY A 213 34.05 1.02 7.73
N HIS A 214 32.85 0.63 7.28
CA HIS A 214 31.60 1.00 7.93
C HIS A 214 31.32 0.11 9.15
N LYS A 215 30.38 0.54 10.00
CA LYS A 215 29.92 -0.26 11.13
C LYS A 215 28.59 -0.88 10.77
N ALA A 216 28.57 -2.19 10.60
CA ALA A 216 27.37 -2.91 10.23
C ALA A 216 26.89 -3.85 11.33
N LYS A 217 25.58 -3.90 11.53
CA LYS A 217 24.90 -4.85 12.42
C LYS A 217 23.77 -5.55 11.67
N GLY A 218 23.72 -6.88 11.75
CA GLY A 218 22.62 -7.67 11.21
C GLY A 218 21.59 -8.05 12.25
N ILE A 219 20.32 -8.07 11.85
CA ILE A 219 19.19 -8.61 12.64
C ILE A 219 18.58 -9.76 11.85
N ASP A 220 18.43 -10.93 12.46
CA ASP A 220 17.78 -12.08 11.83
C ASP A 220 16.96 -12.86 12.85
N CYS A 221 15.83 -13.42 12.42
CA CYS A 221 14.97 -14.21 13.28
C CYS A 221 15.38 -15.69 13.35
N ASN A 222 16.21 -16.17 12.41
CA ASN A 222 16.68 -17.55 12.38
C ASN A 222 17.99 -17.70 13.19
N PRO A 223 18.00 -18.50 14.28
CA PRO A 223 19.18 -18.68 15.11
C PRO A 223 20.37 -19.33 14.37
N GLU A 224 20.14 -20.13 13.34
CA GLU A 224 21.21 -20.76 12.55
C GLU A 224 22.01 -19.72 11.76
N PHE A 225 21.35 -18.73 11.16
CA PHE A 225 22.02 -17.62 10.47
C PHE A 225 22.81 -16.74 11.43
N VAL A 226 22.23 -16.43 12.60
CA VAL A 226 22.92 -15.66 13.64
C VAL A 226 24.18 -16.40 14.11
N ASN A 227 24.10 -17.72 14.31
CA ASN A 227 25.25 -18.53 14.71
C ASN A 227 26.34 -18.56 13.61
N LEU A 228 25.94 -18.72 12.35
CA LEU A 228 26.84 -18.66 11.20
C LEU A 228 27.58 -17.31 11.11
N CYS A 229 26.85 -16.20 11.25
CA CYS A 229 27.43 -14.85 11.23
C CYS A 229 28.38 -14.61 12.41
N LYS A 230 28.05 -15.10 13.61
CA LYS A 230 28.94 -15.02 14.79
C LYS A 230 30.25 -15.77 14.58
N GLN A 231 30.22 -16.94 13.93
CA GLN A 231 31.44 -17.70 13.59
C GLN A 231 32.35 -16.92 12.62
N GLN A 232 31.78 -16.02 11.82
CA GLN A 232 32.50 -15.12 10.92
C GLN A 232 32.93 -13.80 11.60
N ASN A 233 32.73 -13.64 12.91
CA ASN A 233 32.96 -12.41 13.68
C ASN A 233 32.14 -11.21 13.19
N LEU A 234 30.96 -11.44 12.64
CA LEU A 234 30.02 -10.38 12.26
C LEU A 234 29.18 -9.95 13.47
N ALA A 235 28.88 -8.67 13.58
CA ALA A 235 27.98 -8.15 14.61
C ALA A 235 26.53 -8.46 14.21
N VAL A 236 25.90 -9.40 14.92
CA VAL A 236 24.52 -9.82 14.66
C VAL A 236 23.72 -10.02 15.94
N GLU A 237 22.40 -9.82 15.85
CA GLU A 237 21.44 -10.02 16.93
C GLU A 237 20.31 -10.93 16.45
N LEU A 238 19.91 -11.87 17.32
CA LEU A 238 18.71 -12.69 17.09
C LEU A 238 17.48 -11.87 17.48
N GLY A 239 16.58 -11.64 16.53
CA GLY A 239 15.37 -10.91 16.78
C GLY A 239 14.49 -10.71 15.55
N ASP A 240 13.22 -10.39 15.81
CA ASP A 240 12.30 -9.95 14.77
C ASP A 240 12.66 -8.52 14.32
N ALA A 241 12.85 -8.32 13.03
CA ALA A 241 13.29 -7.04 12.46
C ALA A 241 12.28 -5.90 12.69
N ILE A 242 10.97 -6.19 12.72
CA ILE A 242 9.92 -5.19 12.95
C ILE A 242 9.97 -4.74 14.41
N VAL A 243 9.97 -5.70 15.35
CA VAL A 243 10.10 -5.45 16.79
C VAL A 243 11.38 -4.66 17.09
N TRP A 244 12.48 -5.08 16.47
CA TRP A 244 13.77 -4.42 16.63
C TRP A 244 13.72 -2.95 16.19
N LEU A 245 13.15 -2.64 15.01
CA LEU A 245 12.99 -1.26 14.54
C LEU A 245 12.16 -0.38 15.48
N HIS A 246 11.07 -0.92 16.04
CA HIS A 246 10.24 -0.18 16.99
C HIS A 246 11.00 0.25 18.25
N SER A 247 12.03 -0.50 18.64
CA SER A 247 12.88 -0.16 19.79
C SER A 247 14.00 0.85 19.49
N GLN A 248 14.22 1.19 18.21
CA GLN A 248 15.28 2.13 17.82
C GLN A 248 14.82 3.58 17.92
N ALA A 249 15.77 4.48 18.20
CA ALA A 249 15.52 5.92 18.24
C ALA A 249 15.32 6.50 16.83
N ASP A 250 14.55 7.60 16.75
CA ASP A 250 14.39 8.39 15.53
C ASP A 250 15.75 8.92 15.05
N ASN A 251 15.95 8.98 13.73
CA ASN A 251 17.14 9.57 13.11
C ASN A 251 18.47 9.02 13.66
N SER A 252 18.55 7.72 13.93
CA SER A 252 19.71 7.09 14.56
C SER A 252 20.62 6.34 13.58
N LEU A 253 20.11 5.90 12.42
CA LEU A 253 20.84 5.07 11.46
C LEU A 253 21.15 5.81 10.15
N ASP A 254 22.32 5.58 9.57
CA ASP A 254 22.71 6.16 8.28
C ASP A 254 22.19 5.32 7.10
N VAL A 255 22.17 4.00 7.25
CA VAL A 255 21.74 3.07 6.21
C VAL A 255 20.92 1.94 6.83
N ILE A 256 19.79 1.62 6.20
CA ILE A 256 19.03 0.40 6.46
C ILE A 256 18.95 -0.39 5.17
N SER A 257 19.41 -1.64 5.21
CA SER A 257 19.29 -2.60 4.12
C SER A 257 18.37 -3.75 4.47
N ALA A 258 17.73 -4.33 3.44
CA ALA A 258 17.04 -5.61 3.54
C ALA A 258 16.99 -6.28 2.16
N PHE A 259 17.72 -7.37 2.01
CA PHE A 259 17.83 -8.11 0.75
C PHE A 259 17.02 -9.40 0.86
N HIS A 260 16.05 -9.58 -0.03
CA HIS A 260 15.13 -10.72 -0.04
C HIS A 260 14.30 -10.87 1.24
N VAL A 261 13.67 -9.77 1.68
CA VAL A 261 12.84 -9.75 2.90
C VAL A 261 11.42 -9.29 2.61
N ILE A 262 11.24 -8.29 1.74
CA ILE A 262 9.96 -7.64 1.54
C ILE A 262 8.91 -8.54 0.88
N GLU A 263 9.33 -9.61 0.20
CA GLU A 263 8.46 -10.65 -0.38
C GLU A 263 7.84 -11.59 0.66
N HIS A 264 8.41 -11.63 1.87
CA HIS A 264 7.89 -12.40 3.01
C HIS A 264 6.92 -11.60 3.88
N LEU A 265 6.68 -10.33 3.54
CA LEU A 265 5.82 -9.43 4.31
C LEU A 265 4.46 -9.26 3.65
N SER A 266 3.40 -9.19 4.47
CA SER A 266 2.10 -8.76 3.98
C SER A 266 2.17 -7.30 3.56
N PHE A 267 1.29 -6.86 2.65
CA PHE A 267 1.32 -5.46 2.20
C PHE A 267 1.17 -4.45 3.35
N THR A 268 0.30 -4.74 4.33
CA THR A 268 0.11 -3.88 5.51
C THR A 268 1.32 -3.89 6.42
N THR A 269 1.94 -5.06 6.63
CA THR A 269 3.19 -5.19 7.39
C THR A 269 4.33 -4.44 6.70
N LEU A 270 4.48 -4.56 5.38
CA LEU A 270 5.50 -3.84 4.61
C LEU A 270 5.34 -2.32 4.73
N ALA A 271 4.10 -1.82 4.67
CA ALA A 271 3.83 -0.38 4.81
C ALA A 271 4.21 0.15 6.20
N ASP A 272 3.85 -0.56 7.28
CA ASP A 272 4.24 -0.20 8.65
C ASP A 272 5.76 -0.30 8.83
N TRP A 273 6.38 -1.35 8.29
CA TRP A 273 7.82 -1.56 8.37
C TRP A 273 8.61 -0.44 7.69
N LEU A 274 8.23 -0.07 6.47
CA LEU A 274 8.84 1.07 5.76
C LEU A 274 8.60 2.40 6.48
N GLN A 275 7.47 2.57 7.17
CA GLN A 275 7.23 3.74 8.02
C GLN A 275 8.19 3.78 9.21
N GLN A 276 8.46 2.65 9.87
CA GLN A 276 9.45 2.58 10.95
C GLN A 276 10.87 2.80 10.44
N ILE A 277 11.24 2.22 9.30
CA ILE A 277 12.51 2.47 8.61
C ILE A 277 12.68 3.97 8.36
N TYR A 278 11.66 4.63 7.80
CA TYR A 278 11.70 6.08 7.57
C TYR A 278 11.92 6.86 8.87
N ARG A 279 11.25 6.49 9.97
CA ARG A 279 11.44 7.15 11.29
C ARG A 279 12.88 7.03 11.79
N VAL A 280 13.44 5.82 11.73
CA VAL A 280 14.75 5.47 12.30
C VAL A 280 15.91 6.01 11.46
N LEU A 281 15.79 6.07 10.13
CA LEU A 281 16.82 6.65 9.27
C LEU A 281 17.07 8.12 9.61
N LYS A 282 18.34 8.54 9.60
CA LYS A 282 18.74 9.95 9.63
C LYS A 282 18.25 10.67 8.37
N PRO A 283 18.08 12.00 8.38
CA PRO A 283 17.87 12.77 7.16
C PRO A 283 18.98 12.45 6.14
N GLN A 284 18.60 12.23 4.87
CA GLN A 284 19.48 11.73 3.81
C GLN A 284 20.06 10.34 4.00
N GLY A 285 19.61 9.59 5.02
CA GLY A 285 19.94 8.19 5.20
C GLY A 285 19.40 7.33 4.07
N TRP A 286 20.07 6.21 3.82
CA TRP A 286 19.80 5.31 2.70
C TRP A 286 18.90 4.16 3.10
N LEU A 287 17.93 3.87 2.25
CA LEU A 287 17.17 2.63 2.24
C LEU A 287 17.62 1.81 1.02
N LEU A 288 18.07 0.58 1.26
CA LEU A 288 18.55 -0.35 0.23
C LEU A 288 17.72 -1.63 0.33
N LEU A 289 16.94 -1.96 -0.70
CA LEU A 289 16.13 -3.17 -0.73
C LEU A 289 16.43 -3.98 -1.99
N GLU A 290 16.25 -5.30 -1.89
CA GLU A 290 16.25 -6.21 -3.03
C GLU A 290 15.17 -7.25 -2.86
N THR A 291 14.56 -7.67 -3.96
CA THR A 291 13.50 -8.68 -3.99
C THR A 291 13.48 -9.36 -5.35
N PRO A 292 12.94 -10.59 -5.47
CA PRO A 292 12.82 -11.28 -6.74
C PRO A 292 12.11 -10.43 -7.79
N ASN A 293 12.69 -10.35 -8.99
CA ASN A 293 12.10 -9.66 -10.12
C ASN A 293 10.94 -10.47 -10.70
N ILE A 294 9.73 -10.13 -10.29
CA ILE A 294 8.50 -10.76 -10.77
C ILE A 294 8.21 -10.49 -12.26
N SER A 295 8.90 -9.53 -12.86
CA SER A 295 8.82 -9.25 -14.30
C SER A 295 9.64 -10.26 -15.12
N GLN A 296 10.60 -10.96 -14.50
CA GLN A 296 11.30 -12.05 -15.16
C GLN A 296 10.38 -13.28 -15.14
N PHE A 297 10.14 -13.88 -16.32
CA PHE A 297 9.09 -14.89 -16.50
C PHE A 297 9.28 -16.13 -15.61
N HIS A 298 10.50 -16.66 -15.53
CA HIS A 298 10.82 -17.86 -14.76
C HIS A 298 10.75 -17.60 -13.26
N VAL A 299 11.27 -16.45 -12.80
CA VAL A 299 11.19 -16.01 -11.41
C VAL A 299 9.74 -15.82 -11.02
N GLY A 300 9.00 -15.02 -11.77
CA GLY A 300 7.60 -14.70 -11.46
C GLY A 300 6.66 -15.90 -11.48
N LEU A 301 6.92 -16.95 -12.26
CA LEU A 301 6.01 -18.11 -12.41
C LEU A 301 6.49 -19.38 -11.71
N VAL A 302 7.80 -19.56 -11.53
CA VAL A 302 8.39 -20.81 -11.05
C VAL A 302 9.21 -20.55 -9.78
N ASP A 303 10.31 -19.81 -9.86
CA ASP A 303 11.25 -19.71 -8.73
C ASP A 303 10.65 -18.99 -7.53
N PHE A 304 9.72 -18.05 -7.73
CA PHE A 304 9.04 -17.38 -6.64
C PHE A 304 8.29 -18.37 -5.72
N TYR A 305 7.73 -19.45 -6.26
CA TYR A 305 7.03 -20.46 -5.46
C TYR A 305 7.94 -21.58 -4.94
N ARG A 306 9.22 -21.57 -5.33
CA ARG A 306 10.22 -22.53 -4.82
C ARG A 306 10.45 -22.31 -3.33
N ASP A 307 10.44 -21.06 -2.89
CA ASP A 307 10.45 -20.71 -1.48
C ASP A 307 9.01 -20.68 -0.94
N PRO A 308 8.64 -21.61 -0.04
CA PRO A 308 7.28 -21.67 0.50
C PRO A 308 6.96 -20.53 1.46
N THR A 309 7.95 -19.74 1.87
CA THR A 309 7.78 -18.61 2.79
C THR A 309 7.51 -17.28 2.08
N HIS A 310 7.66 -17.22 0.75
CA HIS A 310 7.24 -16.05 -0.03
C HIS A 310 5.73 -15.90 -0.01
N ILE A 311 5.25 -14.70 0.32
CA ILE A 311 3.81 -14.42 0.41
C ILE A 311 3.34 -13.33 -0.56
N HIS A 312 4.20 -12.38 -0.93
CA HIS A 312 3.81 -11.25 -1.77
C HIS A 312 4.82 -10.94 -2.88
N LYS A 313 4.31 -10.86 -4.11
CA LYS A 313 5.06 -10.40 -5.27
C LYS A 313 5.10 -8.88 -5.27
N VAL A 314 6.28 -8.29 -5.13
CA VAL A 314 6.45 -6.84 -5.08
C VAL A 314 6.66 -6.26 -6.48
N HIS A 315 5.68 -5.48 -6.94
CA HIS A 315 5.75 -4.81 -8.24
C HIS A 315 6.50 -3.46 -8.13
N PRO A 316 7.36 -3.10 -9.11
CA PRO A 316 8.19 -1.88 -9.06
C PRO A 316 7.36 -0.60 -8.84
N GLN A 317 6.25 -0.42 -9.57
CA GLN A 317 5.39 0.75 -9.43
C GLN A 317 4.70 0.80 -8.06
N THR A 318 4.34 -0.35 -7.48
CA THR A 318 3.71 -0.41 -6.16
C THR A 318 4.66 0.08 -5.09
N ILE A 319 5.89 -0.48 -5.05
CA ILE A 319 6.87 -0.08 -4.05
C ILE A 319 7.33 1.36 -4.25
N LYS A 320 7.51 1.82 -5.50
CA LYS A 320 7.81 3.22 -5.81
C LYS A 320 6.76 4.17 -5.22
N THR A 321 5.48 3.87 -5.48
CA THR A 321 4.36 4.70 -5.02
C THR A 321 4.28 4.71 -3.50
N LEU A 322 4.45 3.55 -2.86
CA LEU A 322 4.46 3.44 -1.40
C LEU A 322 5.59 4.28 -0.77
N LEU A 323 6.81 4.17 -1.29
CA LEU A 323 7.96 4.95 -0.82
C LEU A 323 7.72 6.47 -0.99
N GLN A 324 7.10 6.89 -2.10
CA GLN A 324 6.72 8.29 -2.31
C GLN A 324 5.69 8.77 -1.28
N CYS A 325 4.65 7.97 -0.99
CA CYS A 325 3.67 8.27 0.04
C CYS A 325 4.31 8.43 1.43
N LEU A 326 5.32 7.61 1.73
CA LEU A 326 6.12 7.67 2.96
C LEU A 326 7.17 8.78 2.95
N ARG A 327 7.25 9.57 1.87
CA ARG A 327 8.14 10.73 1.69
C ARG A 327 9.62 10.39 1.50
N PHE A 328 9.95 9.18 1.05
CA PHE A 328 11.28 8.93 0.51
C PHE A 328 11.52 9.75 -0.77
N THR A 329 12.77 10.11 -1.01
CA THR A 329 13.27 10.85 -2.19
C THR A 329 14.36 10.06 -2.89
N ASP A 330 14.79 10.51 -4.07
CA ASP A 330 15.86 9.88 -4.85
C ASP A 330 15.62 8.37 -5.06
N ILE A 331 14.37 8.02 -5.38
CA ILE A 331 13.94 6.62 -5.50
C ILE A 331 14.42 6.08 -6.86
N GLU A 332 15.36 5.17 -6.81
CA GLU A 332 15.88 4.42 -7.96
C GLU A 332 15.40 2.97 -7.86
N ILE A 333 14.86 2.42 -8.96
CA ILE A 333 14.48 1.01 -9.06
C ILE A 333 15.08 0.45 -10.34
N GLY A 334 15.86 -0.62 -10.20
CA GLY A 334 16.54 -1.25 -11.32
C GLY A 334 16.61 -2.77 -11.18
N TYR A 335 16.81 -3.45 -12.29
CA TYR A 335 17.14 -4.87 -12.29
C TYR A 335 18.64 -5.03 -12.09
N VAL A 336 19.02 -5.97 -11.21
CA VAL A 336 20.42 -6.23 -10.85
C VAL A 336 20.95 -7.34 -11.73
N ASP A 337 21.57 -6.98 -12.85
CA ASP A 337 22.21 -7.96 -13.75
C ASP A 337 23.60 -8.28 -13.25
N ALA A 338 23.79 -9.48 -12.73
CA ALA A 338 25.08 -9.95 -12.22
C ALA A 338 25.71 -11.03 -13.09
N ASN A 339 25.40 -11.06 -14.39
CA ASN A 339 26.01 -11.99 -15.33
C ASN A 339 27.46 -11.57 -15.68
N GLY A 340 28.43 -12.45 -15.39
CA GLY A 340 29.85 -12.24 -15.71
C GLY A 340 30.61 -11.44 -14.64
N ASP A 341 31.64 -10.68 -15.04
CA ASP A 341 32.56 -9.98 -14.12
C ASP A 341 32.06 -8.60 -13.65
N LYS A 342 30.95 -8.09 -14.18
CA LYS A 342 30.40 -6.77 -13.85
C LYS A 342 28.92 -6.87 -13.51
N VAL A 343 28.53 -6.21 -12.42
CA VAL A 343 27.12 -6.01 -12.10
C VAL A 343 26.61 -4.73 -12.74
N GLN A 344 25.47 -4.81 -13.42
CA GLN A 344 24.80 -3.66 -14.03
C GLN A 344 23.49 -3.37 -13.29
N TRP A 345 23.25 -2.09 -13.05
CA TRP A 345 21.96 -1.59 -12.59
C TRP A 345 21.16 -1.11 -13.80
N LEU A 346 20.09 -1.81 -14.15
CA LEU A 346 19.25 -1.50 -15.30
C LEU A 346 17.97 -0.79 -14.84
N PRO A 347 17.83 0.54 -14.99
CA PRO A 347 16.66 1.26 -14.52
C PRO A 347 15.37 0.69 -15.13
N THR A 348 14.38 0.39 -14.30
CA THR A 348 13.14 -0.26 -14.75
C THR A 348 12.37 0.55 -15.81
N GLU A 349 12.52 1.88 -15.80
CA GLU A 349 11.91 2.80 -16.75
C GLU A 349 12.55 2.77 -18.15
N GLU A 350 13.83 2.38 -18.23
CA GLU A 350 14.59 2.29 -19.48
C GLU A 350 14.39 0.94 -20.17
N VAL A 351 13.89 -0.05 -19.44
CA VAL A 351 13.63 -1.39 -19.96
C VAL A 351 12.28 -1.42 -20.66
N THR A 352 12.29 -1.20 -21.98
CA THR A 352 11.09 -1.33 -22.81
C THR A 352 10.91 -2.77 -23.29
N LEU A 353 9.92 -3.46 -22.73
CA LEU A 353 9.57 -4.82 -23.13
C LEU A 353 8.52 -4.77 -24.24
N ARG A 354 8.89 -5.18 -25.45
CA ARG A 354 8.02 -5.23 -26.65
C ARG A 354 7.77 -6.65 -27.14
N ASP A 355 8.63 -7.60 -26.76
CA ASP A 355 8.57 -9.01 -27.14
C ASP A 355 8.54 -9.88 -25.86
N PRO A 356 7.61 -10.85 -25.74
CA PRO A 356 7.62 -11.86 -24.68
C PRO A 356 8.98 -12.50 -24.39
N GLY A 357 9.84 -12.69 -25.41
CA GLY A 357 11.18 -13.25 -25.24
C GLY A 357 12.11 -12.39 -24.36
N GLN A 358 11.86 -11.08 -24.29
CA GLN A 358 12.66 -10.16 -23.48
C GLN A 358 12.42 -10.35 -21.98
N TYR A 359 11.22 -10.78 -21.58
CA TYR A 359 10.90 -11.08 -20.17
C TYR A 359 11.71 -12.27 -19.65
N GLY A 360 12.13 -13.19 -20.53
CA GLY A 360 13.01 -14.31 -20.16
C GLY A 360 14.46 -13.89 -19.88
N ALA A 361 14.92 -12.80 -20.50
CA ALA A 361 16.29 -12.31 -20.43
C ALA A 361 16.52 -11.26 -19.33
N LEU A 362 15.48 -10.86 -18.59
CA LEU A 362 15.63 -9.92 -17.49
C LEU A 362 16.45 -10.54 -16.35
N PRO A 363 17.18 -9.73 -15.58
CA PRO A 363 17.81 -10.19 -14.36
C PRO A 363 16.79 -10.73 -13.35
N ALA A 364 17.23 -11.69 -12.54
CA ALA A 364 16.37 -12.38 -11.58
C ALA A 364 15.96 -11.50 -10.39
N ASP A 365 16.72 -10.45 -10.09
CA ASP A 365 16.54 -9.62 -8.91
C ASP A 365 16.22 -8.17 -9.29
N MET A 366 15.38 -7.53 -8.47
CA MET A 366 15.02 -6.12 -8.56
C MET A 366 15.53 -5.39 -7.32
N GLY A 367 16.41 -4.44 -7.53
CA GLY A 367 16.93 -3.55 -6.50
C GLY A 367 16.12 -2.26 -6.39
N ILE A 368 16.04 -1.74 -5.17
CA ILE A 368 15.38 -0.49 -4.84
C ILE A 368 16.30 0.31 -3.92
N ILE A 369 16.58 1.56 -4.29
CA ILE A 369 17.37 2.50 -3.50
C ILE A 369 16.52 3.73 -3.27
N ALA A 370 16.50 4.25 -2.04
CA ALA A 370 15.80 5.48 -1.72
C ALA A 370 16.50 6.23 -0.59
N ARG A 371 16.20 7.52 -0.44
CA ARG A 371 16.73 8.36 0.64
C ARG A 371 15.62 8.94 1.50
N LYS A 372 15.88 9.09 2.80
CA LYS A 372 14.99 9.85 3.66
C LYS A 372 15.09 11.33 3.32
N ARG A 373 13.95 11.98 3.06
CA ARG A 373 13.89 13.43 2.78
C ARG A 373 14.49 14.25 3.92
N ILE A 374 15.19 15.34 3.56
CA ILE A 374 15.60 16.39 4.51
C ILE A 374 14.34 17.06 5.07
N GLY A 375 14.17 17.06 6.40
CA GLY A 375 13.10 17.82 7.06
C GLY A 375 13.17 19.29 6.68
N LEU A 376 12.03 19.90 6.33
CA LEU A 376 11.91 21.34 6.08
C LEU A 376 12.09 22.15 7.37
#